data_AF-A0A424L212-F1
#
_entry.id   AF-A0A424L212-F1
#
_cell.length_a   1.000
_cell.length_b   1.000
_cell.length_c   1.000
_cell.angle_alpha   90.00
_cell.angle_beta   90.00
_cell.angle_gamma   90.00
#
_symmetry.space_group_name_H-M   'P 1'
#
loop_
_entity.id
_entity.type
_entity.pdbx_description
1 polymer ?
#
loop_
_entity_poly.entity_id
_entity_poly.type
_entity_poly.pdbx_seq_one_letter_code
_entity_poly.pdbx_strand_id
1 'polypeptide(L)'
;MRRLERPYIIVIEAPRFAPDGYPIEIGIAMDLSRLLFGKMVYSDGWVVDQPWLTKLFYAAHVPQDFRISALELILTEAQMAMWHDTKDRLVREMHLHRHRASDDAQLI
;
A
#
# COMPACT_ATOMS: atom_id res chain seq x y z
N MET A 1 24.76 -6.25 15.39
CA MET A 1 24.33 -5.25 14.38
C MET A 1 23.15 -5.82 13.62
N ARG A 2 21.91 -5.45 13.96
CA ARG A 2 20.74 -5.82 13.15
C ARG A 2 20.74 -4.90 11.93
N ARG A 3 20.93 -5.48 10.74
CA ARG A 3 20.70 -4.80 9.46
C ARG A 3 19.27 -4.25 9.54
N LEU A 4 19.11 -2.92 9.54
CA LEU A 4 17.81 -2.29 9.38
C LEU A 4 17.36 -2.66 7.97
N GLU A 5 16.60 -3.75 7.85
CA GLU A 5 15.87 -4.03 6.62
C GLU A 5 15.00 -2.81 6.37
N ARG A 6 15.16 -2.21 5.19
CA ARG A 6 14.37 -1.03 4.81
C ARG A 6 12.90 -1.40 4.98
N PRO A 7 12.12 -0.67 5.80
CA PRO A 7 10.71 -0.97 5.94
C PRO A 7 10.07 -0.82 4.57
N TYR A 8 9.25 -1.80 4.18
CA TYR A 8 8.47 -1.72 2.95
C TYR A 8 7.29 -0.79 3.24
N ILE A 9 7.35 0.44 2.75
CA ILE A 9 6.28 1.42 2.93
C ILE A 9 5.41 1.38 1.67
N ILE A 10 4.12 1.10 1.87
CA ILE A 10 3.14 1.05 0.78
C ILE A 10 2.13 2.17 0.96
N VAL A 11 1.84 2.85 -0.14
CA VAL A 11 0.67 3.72 -0.25
C VAL A 11 -0.27 3.00 -1.20
N ILE A 12 -1.37 2.44 -0.68
CA ILE A 12 -2.39 1.81 -1.50
C ILE A 12 -3.45 2.86 -1.79
N GLU A 13 -3.54 3.34 -3.03
CA GLU A 13 -4.77 4.04 -3.46
C GLU A 13 -5.83 3.00 -3.78
N ALA A 14 -6.66 2.64 -2.80
CA ALA A 14 -7.72 1.64 -2.90
C ALA A 14 -8.65 1.89 -4.12
N PRO A 15 -8.49 1.16 -5.25
CA PRO A 15 -9.41 1.30 -6.36
C PRO A 15 -10.83 0.86 -5.93
N ARG A 16 -11.83 1.51 -6.52
CA ARG A 16 -13.23 1.10 -6.34
C ARG A 16 -13.43 -0.26 -7.01
N PHE A 17 -13.91 -1.24 -6.26
CA PHE A 17 -14.38 -2.51 -6.81
C PHE A 17 -15.63 -2.26 -7.66
N ALA A 18 -15.68 -2.84 -8.86
CA ALA A 18 -16.90 -2.88 -9.65
C ALA A 18 -17.89 -3.89 -9.04
N PRO A 19 -19.22 -3.65 -9.08
CA PRO A 19 -20.24 -4.53 -8.50
C PRO A 19 -20.26 -5.96 -9.05
N ASP A 20 -19.70 -6.17 -10.24
CA ASP A 20 -19.78 -7.33 -11.11
C ASP A 20 -18.44 -8.11 -11.18
N GLY A 21 -17.60 -7.95 -10.15
CA GLY A 21 -16.24 -8.48 -10.02
C GLY A 21 -16.03 -9.92 -10.47
N TYR A 22 -15.16 -10.08 -11.48
CA TYR A 22 -14.33 -11.24 -11.85
C TYR A 22 -13.39 -10.81 -13.02
N PRO A 23 -12.08 -11.14 -13.12
CA PRO A 23 -11.16 -11.78 -12.17
C PRO A 23 -10.02 -10.82 -11.69
N ILE A 24 -10.23 -9.49 -11.76
CA ILE A 24 -9.17 -8.51 -11.49
C ILE A 24 -8.68 -8.62 -10.04
N GLU A 25 -9.58 -8.91 -9.11
CA GLU A 25 -9.29 -9.06 -7.68
C GLU A 25 -8.29 -10.20 -7.42
N ILE A 26 -8.42 -11.32 -8.14
CA ILE A 26 -7.50 -12.45 -8.03
C ILE A 26 -6.12 -12.04 -8.54
N GLY A 27 -6.06 -11.35 -9.68
CA GLY A 27 -4.80 -10.83 -10.22
C GLY A 27 -4.08 -9.91 -9.23
N ILE A 28 -4.80 -8.91 -8.70
CA ILE A 28 -4.26 -7.97 -7.71
C ILE A 28 -3.82 -8.70 -6.43
N ALA A 29 -4.65 -9.61 -5.90
CA ALA A 29 -4.32 -10.36 -4.69
C ALA A 29 -3.07 -11.25 -4.88
N MET A 30 -2.95 -11.92 -6.02
CA MET A 30 -1.78 -12.75 -6.35
C MET A 30 -0.51 -11.91 -6.52
N ASP A 31 -0.60 -10.77 -7.19
CA ASP A 31 0.54 -9.87 -7.38
C ASP A 31 1.01 -9.29 -6.05
N LEU A 32 0.08 -8.84 -5.19
CA LEU A 32 0.40 -8.38 -3.84
C LEU A 32 1.02 -9.49 -2.99
N SER A 33 0.42 -10.69 -2.99
CA SER A 33 0.98 -11.83 -2.26
C SER A 33 2.38 -12.17 -2.76
N ARG A 34 2.63 -12.16 -4.07
CA ARG A 34 3.97 -12.42 -4.62
C ARG A 34 4.99 -11.36 -4.20
N LEU A 35 4.61 -10.09 -4.23
CA LEU A 35 5.51 -8.96 -3.94
C LEU A 35 5.83 -8.85 -2.44
N LEU A 36 4.83 -9.15 -1.60
CA LEU A 36 4.84 -8.91 -0.16
C LEU A 36 4.93 -10.19 0.68
N PHE A 37 5.06 -11.37 0.06
CA PHE A 37 5.09 -12.66 0.74
C PHE A 37 5.99 -12.68 1.99
N GLY A 38 5.40 -12.97 3.14
CA GLY A 38 6.10 -13.07 4.43
C GLY A 38 6.62 -11.74 5.00
N LYS A 39 6.29 -10.60 4.39
CA LYS A 39 6.79 -9.28 4.80
C LYS A 39 5.87 -8.60 5.80
N MET A 40 6.48 -7.70 6.57
CA MET A 40 5.79 -6.66 7.33
C MET A 40 5.84 -5.37 6.52
N VAL A 41 4.67 -4.89 6.11
CA VAL A 41 4.50 -3.64 5.35
C VAL A 41 3.86 -2.58 6.22
N TYR A 42 4.23 -1.32 5.98
CA TYR A 42 3.74 -0.17 6.73
C TYR A 42 2.97 0.75 5.78
N SER A 43 1.78 1.17 6.18
CA SER A 43 0.92 2.06 5.39
C SER A 43 0.72 3.37 6.13
N ASP A 44 0.82 4.47 5.38
CA ASP A 44 0.52 5.83 5.85
C ASP A 44 -0.96 6.22 5.68
N GLY A 45 -1.79 5.23 5.32
CA GLY A 45 -3.25 5.30 5.17
C GLY A 45 -3.94 4.07 5.75
N TRP A 46 -3.38 3.45 6.79
CA TRP A 46 -3.77 2.12 7.28
C TRP A 46 -5.28 1.93 7.52
N VAL A 47 -5.97 2.97 8.01
CA VAL A 47 -7.41 2.96 8.29
C VAL A 47 -8.24 2.70 7.03
N VAL A 48 -7.74 3.08 5.85
CA VAL A 48 -8.37 2.84 4.55
C VAL A 48 -7.86 1.54 3.94
N ASP A 49 -6.55 1.31 4.01
CA ASP A 49 -5.87 0.20 3.33
C ASP A 49 -6.23 -1.16 3.93
N GLN A 50 -6.28 -1.27 5.26
CA GLN A 50 -6.53 -2.56 5.92
C GLN A 50 -7.93 -3.10 5.61
N PRO A 51 -9.03 -2.31 5.69
CA PRO A 51 -10.35 -2.78 5.29
C PRO A 51 -10.44 -3.09 3.80
N TRP A 52 -9.73 -2.35 2.94
CA TRP A 52 -9.71 -2.61 1.50
C TRP A 52 -9.00 -3.93 1.17
N LEU A 53 -7.80 -4.16 1.73
CA LEU A 53 -7.07 -5.42 1.58
C LEU A 53 -7.88 -6.60 2.09
N THR A 54 -8.56 -6.44 3.23
CA THR A 54 -9.44 -7.48 3.78
C THR A 54 -10.53 -7.86 2.77
N LYS A 55 -11.18 -6.87 2.15
CA LYS A 55 -12.20 -7.10 1.11
C LYS A 55 -11.62 -7.73 -0.15
N LEU A 56 -10.45 -7.27 -0.61
CA LEU A 56 -9.76 -7.82 -1.77
C LEU A 56 -9.47 -9.30 -1.61
N PHE A 57 -8.79 -9.68 -0.52
CA PHE A 57 -8.40 -11.07 -0.27
C PHE A 57 -9.61 -11.97 -0.01
N TYR A 58 -10.65 -11.44 0.64
CA TYR A 58 -11.93 -12.13 0.77
C TYR A 58 -12.58 -12.41 -0.58
N ALA A 59 -12.70 -11.39 -1.45
CA ALA A 59 -13.29 -11.52 -2.78
C ALA A 59 -12.47 -12.42 -3.72
N ALA A 60 -11.14 -12.39 -3.60
CA ALA A 60 -10.24 -13.23 -4.38
C ALA A 60 -10.22 -14.69 -3.93
N HIS A 61 -10.76 -15.02 -2.74
CA HIS A 61 -10.65 -16.35 -2.13
C HIS A 61 -9.19 -16.85 -1.96
N VAL A 62 -8.26 -15.93 -1.71
CA VAL A 62 -6.82 -16.21 -1.49
C VAL A 62 -6.44 -15.77 -0.07
N PRO A 63 -5.56 -16.48 0.65
CA PRO A 63 -5.03 -16.00 1.93
C PRO A 63 -4.11 -14.79 1.74
N GLN A 64 -4.17 -13.86 2.69
CA GLN A 64 -3.20 -12.76 2.77
C GLN A 64 -1.92 -13.25 3.46
N ASP A 65 -0.85 -13.46 2.68
CA ASP A 65 0.43 -14.01 3.18
C ASP A 65 1.43 -12.94 3.66
N PHE A 66 0.94 -11.77 4.05
CA PHE A 66 1.74 -10.65 4.55
C PHE A 66 1.00 -9.88 5.64
N ARG A 67 1.74 -9.08 6.41
CA ARG A 67 1.19 -8.28 7.51
C ARG A 67 1.29 -6.80 7.18
N ILE A 68 0.23 -6.05 7.47
CA ILE A 68 0.17 -4.60 7.30
C ILE A 68 -0.03 -3.90 8.65
N SER A 69 0.65 -2.78 8.86
CA SER A 69 0.52 -1.95 10.05
C SER A 69 0.57 -0.47 9.71
N ALA A 70 0.09 0.35 10.63
CA ALA A 70 0.18 1.80 10.53
C ALA A 70 1.64 2.27 10.61
N LEU A 71 2.04 3.15 9.70
CA LEU A 71 3.40 3.72 9.62
C LEU A 71 3.75 4.54 10.87
N GLU A 72 2.73 5.13 11.50
CA GLU A 72 2.79 5.86 12.77
C GLU A 72 3.37 5.03 13.92
N LEU A 73 3.33 3.69 13.84
CA LEU A 73 3.88 2.83 14.89
C LEU A 73 5.41 2.72 14.85
N ILE A 74 6.05 3.11 13.73
CA ILE A 74 7.50 2.99 13.56
C ILE A 74 8.21 4.33 13.37
N LEU A 75 7.48 5.41 13.13
CA LEU A 75 8.03 6.74 12.98
C LEU A 75 7.77 7.58 14.24
N THR A 76 8.77 8.36 14.63
CA THR A 76 8.58 9.45 15.59
C THR A 76 7.83 10.61 14.94
N GLU A 77 7.26 11.52 15.74
CA GLU A 77 6.55 12.71 15.23
C GLU A 77 7.43 13.56 14.29
N ALA A 78 8.72 13.74 14.62
CA ALA A 78 9.65 14.46 13.76
C ALA A 78 9.89 13.74 12.42
N GLN A 79 10.01 12.41 12.43
CA GLN A 79 10.16 11.62 11.21
C GLN A 79 8.86 11.60 10.40
N MET A 80 7.71 11.64 11.06
CA MET A 80 6.41 11.75 10.43
C MET A 80 6.22 13.08 9.71
N ALA A 81 6.67 14.19 10.31
CA ALA A 81 6.67 15.50 9.66
C ALA A 81 7.56 15.47 8.40
N MET A 82 8.77 14.92 8.51
CA MET A 82 9.66 14.74 7.35
C MET A 82 9.06 13.83 6.27
N TRP A 83 8.35 12.76 6.68
CA TRP A 83 7.64 11.88 5.76
C TRP A 83 6.54 12.63 5.02
N HIS A 84 5.73 13.42 5.72
CA HIS A 84 4.65 14.20 5.13
C HIS A 84 5.20 15.20 4.10
N ASP A 85 6.24 15.96 4.46
CA ASP A 85 6.91 16.89 3.54
C ASP A 85 7.48 16.17 2.30
N THR A 86 8.08 15.00 2.51
CA THR A 86 8.66 14.20 1.43
C THR A 86 7.56 13.63 0.52
N LYS A 87 6.48 13.11 1.11
CA LYS A 87 5.31 12.60 0.40
C LYS A 87 4.66 13.70 -0.41
N ASP A 88 4.41 14.87 0.16
CA ASP A 88 3.83 16.01 -0.52
C ASP A 88 4.66 16.44 -1.73
N ARG A 89 6.00 16.47 -1.58
CA ARG A 89 6.90 16.77 -2.69
C ARG A 89 6.82 15.71 -3.78
N LEU A 90 6.89 14.43 -3.43
CA LEU A 90 6.81 13.33 -4.39
C LEU A 90 5.46 13.30 -5.10
N VAL A 91 4.36 13.49 -4.37
CA VAL A 91 3.00 13.57 -4.89
C VAL A 91 2.89 14.74 -5.88
N ARG A 92 3.41 15.93 -5.56
CA ARG A 92 3.45 17.06 -6.49
C ARG A 92 4.28 16.75 -7.73
N GLU A 93 5.47 16.19 -7.57
CA GLU A 93 6.34 15.80 -8.69
C GLU A 93 5.64 14.77 -9.58
N MET A 94 5.01 13.75 -9.01
CA MET A 94 4.29 12.72 -9.74
C MET A 94 3.04 13.26 -10.42
N HIS A 95 2.21 14.08 -9.76
CA HIS A 95 1.04 14.68 -10.39
C HIS A 95 1.39 15.60 -11.56
N LEU A 96 2.55 16.28 -11.52
CA LEU A 96 3.08 17.03 -12.67
C LEU A 96 3.44 16.09 -13.84
N HIS A 97 3.79 14.84 -13.57
CA HIS A 97 4.12 13.84 -14.60
C HIS A 97 2.90 12.99 -15.04
N ARG A 98 1.84 12.90 -14.21
CA ARG A 98 0.70 11.97 -14.36
C ARG A 98 -0.49 12.52 -15.16
N HIS A 99 -0.26 13.41 -16.14
CA HIS A 99 -1.30 13.94 -17.05
C HIS A 99 -2.03 12.86 -17.91
N ARG A 100 -1.81 11.55 -17.70
CA ARG A 100 -2.73 10.46 -18.10
C ARG A 100 -2.89 9.43 -16.96
N ALA A 101 -4.15 9.03 -16.74
CA ALA A 101 -4.75 8.00 -15.87
C ALA A 101 -3.93 6.69 -15.71
N SER A 102 -4.10 5.80 -14.72
CA SER A 102 -4.92 5.61 -13.50
C SER A 102 -4.30 4.40 -12.75
N ASP A 103 -4.58 4.23 -11.44
CA ASP A 103 -4.45 2.95 -10.66
C ASP A 103 -3.24 2.72 -9.72
N ASP A 104 -2.50 3.75 -9.30
CA ASP A 104 -1.23 3.53 -8.59
C ASP A 104 -1.37 3.09 -7.13
N ALA A 105 -1.06 1.83 -6.87
CA ALA A 105 -0.36 1.44 -5.64
C ALA A 105 1.14 1.67 -5.85
N GLN A 106 1.78 2.47 -5.00
CA GLN A 106 3.22 2.74 -5.08
C GLN A 106 3.94 2.18 -3.85
N LEU A 107 4.98 1.39 -4.10
CA LEU A 107 5.91 0.89 -3.08
C LEU A 107 7.13 1.83 -3.02
N ILE A 108 7.42 2.38 -1.84
CA ILE A 108 8.54 3.29 -1.58
C ILE A 108 9.51 2.65 -0.56
#